data_AF-A0A9P5XI94-F1
#
_entry.id   AF-A0A9P5XI94-F1
#
_cell.length_a   1.000
_cell.length_b   1.000
_cell.length_c   1.000
_cell.angle_alpha   90.00
_cell.angle_beta   90.00
_cell.angle_gamma   90.00
#
_symmetry.space_group_name_H-M   'P 1'
#
loop_
_entity.id
_entity.type
_entity.pdbx_description
1 polymer ?
#
loop_
_entity_poly.entity_id
_entity_poly.type
_entity_poly.pdbx_seq_one_letter_code
_entity_poly.pdbx_strand_id
1 'polypeptide(L)'
;MTLKEGLYRIRFVPVCIQPPFVGGVYARSTEIGEPIAAKADGPEDPPQVWEVRLQNGKYIITQPGFSTKLPFMGPGPVLAGWGLAEPSDKFPGGPILFKVGYQEFDIQPVGEGDSLMYSIKVPNPQGIHSPGLNAEFYVTEDKHILQSQAFWSNLRFKQPNPCWQFLPVSRK
;
A
#
# COMPACT_ATOMS: atom_id res chain seq x y z
N MET A 1 6.60 -6.94 15.51
CA MET A 1 5.77 -5.84 16.04
C MET A 1 4.62 -5.58 15.08
N THR A 2 3.45 -5.20 15.59
CA THR A 2 2.25 -4.93 14.79
C THR A 2 2.19 -3.44 14.43
N LEU A 3 1.80 -3.09 13.20
CA LEU A 3 1.68 -1.69 12.77
C LEU A 3 0.55 -1.01 13.57
N LYS A 4 0.85 0.15 14.18
CA LYS A 4 -0.16 0.94 14.90
C LYS A 4 -1.08 1.63 13.89
N GLU A 5 -2.36 1.76 14.21
CA GLU A 5 -3.27 2.57 13.42
C GLU A 5 -2.89 4.06 13.50
N GLY A 6 -3.13 4.82 12.44
CA GLY A 6 -2.81 6.25 12.43
C GLY A 6 -2.60 6.84 11.03
N LEU A 7 -2.04 8.06 11.03
CA LEU A 7 -1.71 8.79 9.81
C LEU A 7 -0.25 8.57 9.45
N TYR A 8 0.01 8.19 8.21
CA TYR A 8 1.34 7.80 7.72
C TYR A 8 1.65 8.44 6.37
N ARG A 9 2.93 8.70 6.15
CA ARG A 9 3.50 8.76 4.79
C ARG A 9 4.10 7.39 4.50
N ILE A 10 3.76 6.82 3.35
CA ILE A 10 4.16 5.46 2.99
C ILE A 10 5.24 5.57 1.91
N ARG A 11 6.48 5.25 2.27
CA ARG A 11 7.66 5.39 1.41
C ARG A 11 8.15 4.03 0.92
N PHE A 12 8.42 3.89 -0.37
CA PHE A 12 9.06 2.69 -0.90
C PHE A 12 10.52 2.61 -0.45
N VAL A 13 10.95 1.41 -0.03
CA VAL A 13 12.33 1.12 0.34
C VAL A 13 12.90 0.17 -0.72
N PRO A 14 13.88 0.62 -1.52
CA PRO A 14 14.52 -0.25 -2.50
C PRO A 14 15.19 -1.45 -1.85
N VAL A 15 15.27 -2.54 -2.62
CA VAL A 15 15.91 -3.78 -2.19
C VAL A 15 17.35 -3.52 -1.75
N CYS A 16 17.76 -4.16 -0.65
CA CYS A 16 19.10 -4.05 -0.04
C CYS A 16 19.46 -2.67 0.56
N ILE A 17 18.51 -1.75 0.70
CA ILE A 17 18.73 -0.47 1.40
C ILE A 17 18.13 -0.54 2.81
N GLN A 18 18.89 -0.12 3.82
CA GLN A 18 18.40 0.04 5.19
C GLN A 18 18.25 1.53 5.53
N PRO A 19 17.14 1.96 6.17
CA PRO A 19 17.00 3.30 6.71
C PRO A 19 18.04 3.60 7.82
N PRO A 20 18.37 4.90 8.05
CA PRO A 20 17.83 6.07 7.37
C PRO A 20 18.51 6.32 6.01
N PHE A 21 17.73 6.74 5.02
CA PHE A 21 18.21 7.28 3.75
C PHE A 21 17.39 8.50 3.33
N VAL A 22 18.03 9.40 2.59
CA VAL A 22 17.45 10.66 2.09
C VAL A 22 16.76 10.41 0.76
N GLY A 23 15.59 11.04 0.56
CA GLY A 23 14.78 10.89 -0.64
C GLY A 23 13.95 9.61 -0.64
N GLY A 24 13.73 9.07 -1.84
CA GLY A 24 12.83 7.95 -2.10
C GLY A 24 11.49 8.41 -2.68
N VAL A 25 10.65 7.43 -3.00
CA VAL A 25 9.33 7.66 -3.60
C VAL A 25 8.23 7.28 -2.60
N TYR A 26 7.17 8.05 -2.62
CA TYR A 26 6.03 7.92 -1.72
C TYR A 26 4.80 7.54 -2.52
N ALA A 27 3.95 6.72 -1.90
CA ALA A 27 2.67 6.35 -2.48
C ALA A 27 1.74 7.55 -2.55
N ARG A 28 1.14 7.77 -3.71
CA ARG A 28 0.34 8.95 -4.01
C ARG A 28 -0.78 8.60 -4.98
N SER A 29 -1.99 9.10 -4.73
CA SER A 29 -3.10 9.07 -5.67
C SER A 29 -3.35 10.45 -6.28
N THR A 30 -3.93 10.44 -7.48
CA THR A 30 -4.42 11.64 -8.16
C THR A 30 -5.94 11.64 -8.20
N GLU A 31 -6.52 10.63 -8.85
CA GLU A 31 -7.95 10.52 -9.11
C GLU A 31 -8.49 9.12 -8.77
N ILE A 32 -9.78 9.04 -8.46
CA ILE A 32 -10.44 7.77 -8.19
C ILE A 32 -10.48 6.95 -9.48
N GLY A 33 -10.09 5.68 -9.40
CA GLY A 33 -9.98 4.75 -10.52
C GLY A 33 -8.56 4.65 -11.09
N GLU A 34 -7.70 5.63 -10.81
CA GLU A 34 -6.33 5.66 -11.31
C GLU A 34 -5.37 4.81 -10.46
N PRO A 35 -4.28 4.29 -11.05
CA PRO A 35 -3.18 3.69 -10.32
C PRO A 35 -2.56 4.64 -9.29
N ILE A 36 -2.20 4.09 -8.14
CA ILE A 36 -1.41 4.80 -7.14
C ILE A 36 0.02 4.93 -7.65
N ALA A 37 0.48 6.16 -7.81
CA ALA A 37 1.82 6.48 -8.25
C ALA A 37 2.82 6.42 -7.09
N ALA A 38 4.09 6.17 -7.41
CA ALA A 38 5.23 6.35 -6.54
C ALA A 38 6.01 7.60 -6.98
N LYS A 39 5.88 8.69 -6.22
CA LYS A 39 6.50 9.97 -6.56
C LYS A 39 7.45 10.45 -5.47
N ALA A 40 8.55 11.08 -5.88
CA ALA A 40 9.46 11.73 -4.93
C ALA A 40 8.78 12.91 -4.25
N ASP A 41 9.23 13.21 -3.03
CA ASP A 41 8.84 14.42 -2.32
C ASP A 41 9.43 15.66 -3.01
N GLY A 42 8.64 16.72 -3.13
CA GLY A 42 9.06 18.00 -3.69
C GLY A 42 8.46 19.17 -2.92
N PRO A 43 9.12 20.34 -2.92
CA PRO A 43 8.65 21.52 -2.18
C PRO A 43 7.27 22.02 -2.64
N GLU A 44 6.92 21.81 -3.91
CA GLU A 44 5.61 22.15 -4.47
C GLU A 44 4.58 21.04 -4.28
N ASP A 45 5.02 19.84 -3.87
CA ASP A 45 4.20 18.66 -3.90
C ASP A 45 4.49 17.70 -2.73
N PRO A 46 4.03 18.03 -1.50
CA PRO A 46 4.38 17.29 -0.31
C PRO A 46 3.83 15.86 -0.34
N PRO A 47 4.40 14.91 0.43
CA PRO A 47 3.99 13.52 0.39
C PRO A 47 2.57 13.38 0.91
N GLN A 48 1.74 12.68 0.13
CA GLN A 48 0.38 12.39 0.52
C GLN A 48 0.35 11.60 1.82
N VAL A 49 -0.53 12.05 2.72
CA VAL A 49 -0.79 11.36 3.98
C VAL A 49 -1.88 10.32 3.74
N TRP A 50 -1.70 9.15 4.33
CA TRP A 50 -2.64 8.04 4.30
C TRP A 50 -3.07 7.71 5.72
N GLU A 51 -4.32 7.31 5.88
CA GLU A 51 -4.83 6.76 7.12
C GLU A 51 -4.80 5.24 7.05
N VAL A 52 -4.16 4.62 8.04
CA VAL A 52 -4.04 3.17 8.17
C VAL A 52 -4.87 2.72 9.36
N ARG A 53 -5.82 1.83 9.13
CA ARG A 53 -6.71 1.28 10.16
C ARG A 53 -6.75 -0.24 10.11
N LEU A 54 -7.03 -0.87 11.23
CA LEU A 54 -7.24 -2.29 11.36
C LEU A 54 -8.74 -2.59 11.22
N GLN A 55 -9.08 -3.46 10.27
CA GLN A 55 -10.43 -3.93 9.99
C GLN A 55 -10.39 -5.44 9.82
N ASN A 56 -11.19 -6.18 10.60
CA ASN A 56 -11.27 -7.65 10.54
C ASN A 56 -9.91 -8.38 10.67
N GLY A 57 -8.97 -7.82 11.46
CA GLY A 57 -7.63 -8.38 11.63
C GLY A 57 -6.66 -8.13 10.47
N LYS A 58 -7.08 -7.34 9.46
CA LYS A 58 -6.27 -6.88 8.33
C LYS A 58 -6.22 -5.36 8.30
N TYR A 59 -5.34 -4.79 7.49
CA TYR A 59 -5.20 -3.35 7.37
C TYR A 59 -5.88 -2.80 6.13
N ILE A 60 -6.47 -1.63 6.28
CA ILE A 60 -6.93 -0.80 5.17
C ILE A 60 -6.08 0.48 5.11
N ILE A 61 -5.83 0.98 3.89
CA ILE A 61 -5.07 2.20 3.65
C ILE A 61 -5.97 3.16 2.86
N THR A 62 -6.38 4.26 3.46
CA THR A 62 -7.36 5.20 2.90
C THR A 62 -6.86 6.63 2.95
N GLN A 63 -7.54 7.55 2.26
CA GLN A 63 -7.29 8.96 2.50
C GLN A 63 -7.61 9.36 3.96
N PRO A 64 -6.92 10.38 4.52
CA PRO A 64 -7.15 10.84 5.89
C PRO A 64 -8.51 11.51 6.06
N GLY A 65 -9.37 10.89 6.87
CA GLY A 65 -10.61 11.47 7.37
C GLY A 65 -11.66 11.91 6.34
N PHE A 66 -12.88 12.06 6.85
CA PHE A 66 -13.72 13.20 6.50
C PHE A 66 -14.08 13.92 7.80
N SER A 67 -13.98 15.25 7.82
CA SER A 67 -14.60 16.11 8.82
C SER A 67 -16.10 16.21 8.49
N THR A 68 -16.97 16.02 9.49
CA THR A 68 -18.43 16.14 9.41
C THR A 68 -18.95 17.57 9.10
N LYS A 69 -18.11 18.47 8.56
CA LYS A 69 -18.40 19.91 8.40
C LYS A 69 -18.64 20.38 6.96
N LEU A 70 -18.80 19.48 5.99
CA LEU A 70 -19.29 19.86 4.66
C LEU A 70 -20.81 19.63 4.59
N PRO A 71 -21.62 20.58 4.10
CA PRO A 71 -23.05 20.42 4.01
C PRO A 71 -23.38 19.39 2.93
N PHE A 72 -23.68 18.17 3.35
CA PHE A 72 -24.05 17.05 2.47
C PHE A 72 -25.51 17.16 2.03
N MET A 73 -25.76 17.05 0.71
CA MET A 73 -27.09 16.90 0.08
C MET A 73 -27.17 15.62 -0.79
N GLY A 74 -26.60 14.49 -0.34
CA GLY A 74 -26.63 13.21 -1.08
C GLY A 74 -26.25 11.98 -0.24
N PRO A 75 -26.35 10.75 -0.78
CA PRO A 75 -26.19 9.50 -0.02
C PRO A 75 -24.72 9.27 0.37
N GLY A 76 -24.32 9.79 1.53
CA GLY A 76 -23.12 9.45 2.30
C GLY A 76 -21.74 9.81 1.69
N PRO A 77 -20.75 10.20 2.50
CA PRO A 77 -19.37 10.32 2.03
C PRO A 77 -18.82 8.96 1.62
N VAL A 78 -18.13 8.95 0.49
CA VAL A 78 -17.53 7.74 -0.07
C VAL A 78 -16.02 7.76 0.23
N LEU A 79 -15.53 6.82 1.05
CA LEU A 79 -14.12 6.74 1.43
C LEU A 79 -13.33 5.97 0.37
N ALA A 80 -12.37 6.63 -0.27
CA ALA A 80 -11.46 6.00 -1.21
C ALA A 80 -10.13 5.62 -0.55
N GLY A 81 -9.56 4.52 -1.02
CA GLY A 81 -8.32 3.96 -0.51
C GLY A 81 -7.67 3.02 -1.51
N TRP A 82 -6.72 2.23 -1.02
CA TRP A 82 -5.94 1.31 -1.83
C TRP A 82 -6.80 0.09 -2.16
N GLY A 83 -6.97 -0.20 -3.44
CA GLY A 83 -7.69 -1.37 -3.91
C GLY A 83 -6.92 -2.07 -5.03
N LEU A 84 -7.28 -3.31 -5.29
CA LEU A 84 -6.71 -4.05 -6.42
C LEU A 84 -7.46 -3.73 -7.71
N ALA A 85 -6.78 -3.73 -8.84
CA ALA A 85 -7.43 -3.94 -10.13
C ALA A 85 -8.17 -5.29 -10.15
N GLU A 86 -9.18 -5.42 -11.01
CA GLU A 86 -9.94 -6.68 -11.10
C GLU A 86 -9.00 -7.86 -11.43
N PRO A 87 -9.10 -8.99 -10.71
CA PRO A 87 -8.17 -10.10 -10.86
C PRO A 87 -8.09 -10.70 -12.27
N SER A 88 -9.18 -10.61 -13.04
CA SER A 88 -9.29 -11.20 -14.38
C SER A 88 -8.35 -10.58 -15.40
N ASP A 89 -7.93 -9.33 -15.19
CA ASP A 89 -7.36 -8.55 -16.28
C ASP A 89 -5.83 -8.53 -16.24
N LYS A 90 -5.21 -8.55 -15.05
CA LYS A 90 -3.77 -8.28 -14.88
C LYS A 90 -3.11 -8.94 -13.67
N PHE A 91 -3.68 -9.98 -13.06
CA PHE A 91 -3.06 -10.58 -11.87
C PHE A 91 -2.14 -11.78 -12.18
N PRO A 92 -0.91 -11.86 -11.64
CA PRO A 92 -0.18 -10.80 -10.92
C PRO A 92 0.36 -9.72 -11.88
N GLY A 93 0.68 -8.53 -11.36
CA GLY A 93 1.16 -7.39 -12.16
C GLY A 93 0.14 -6.26 -12.29
N GLY A 94 -1.04 -6.41 -11.68
CA GLY A 94 -2.10 -5.40 -11.73
C GLY A 94 -1.73 -4.21 -10.84
N PRO A 95 -2.07 -2.97 -11.27
CA PRO A 95 -1.82 -1.78 -10.46
C PRO A 95 -2.67 -1.82 -9.18
N ILE A 96 -2.13 -1.21 -8.13
CA ILE A 96 -2.92 -0.82 -6.96
C ILE A 96 -3.64 0.46 -7.35
N LEU A 97 -4.97 0.45 -7.29
CA LEU A 97 -5.83 1.55 -7.68
C LEU A 97 -6.26 2.36 -6.47
N PHE A 98 -6.50 3.65 -6.68
CA PHE A 98 -7.19 4.49 -5.71
C PHE A 98 -8.70 4.39 -5.91
N LYS A 99 -9.43 3.67 -5.06
CA LYS A 99 -10.88 3.41 -5.27
C LYS A 99 -11.70 3.28 -3.99
N VAL A 100 -13.02 3.36 -4.16
CA VAL A 100 -14.04 3.31 -3.11
C VAL A 100 -14.24 1.90 -2.51
N GLY A 101 -14.07 0.87 -3.33
CA GLY A 101 -14.03 -0.54 -2.88
C GLY A 101 -12.61 -0.95 -2.49
N TYR A 102 -12.01 -0.28 -1.51
CA TYR A 102 -10.65 -0.57 -1.07
C TYR A 102 -10.49 -2.01 -0.55
N GLN A 103 -9.26 -2.50 -0.56
CA GLN A 103 -8.93 -3.87 -0.20
C GLN A 103 -8.32 -3.94 1.19
N GLU A 104 -8.60 -5.04 1.90
CA GLU A 104 -7.90 -5.41 3.13
C GLU A 104 -6.56 -6.10 2.82
N PHE A 105 -5.47 -5.60 3.40
CA PHE A 105 -4.10 -6.08 3.23
C PHE A 105 -3.55 -6.72 4.51
N ASP A 106 -2.64 -7.68 4.37
CA ASP A 106 -1.83 -8.16 5.49
C ASP A 106 -0.51 -7.39 5.50
N ILE A 107 -0.24 -6.62 6.55
CA ILE A 107 0.95 -5.77 6.67
C ILE A 107 1.88 -6.36 7.73
N GLN A 108 3.03 -6.84 7.28
CA GLN A 108 3.95 -7.62 8.11
C GLN A 108 5.24 -6.85 8.35
N PRO A 109 5.78 -6.83 9.58
CA PRO A 109 7.05 -6.18 9.86
C PRO A 109 8.20 -6.85 9.09
N VAL A 110 9.14 -6.05 8.60
CA VAL A 110 10.37 -6.54 7.94
C VAL A 110 11.58 -6.19 8.79
N GLY A 111 12.42 -7.18 9.09
CA GLY A 111 13.63 -7.03 9.89
C GLY A 111 13.41 -7.21 11.39
N GLU A 112 14.51 -7.22 12.14
CA GLU A 112 14.51 -7.27 13.60
C GLU A 112 14.64 -5.85 14.17
N GLY A 113 13.78 -5.48 15.12
CA GLY A 113 13.84 -4.18 15.82
C GLY A 113 12.66 -3.24 15.54
N ASP A 114 12.81 -1.98 15.95
CA ASP A 114 11.79 -0.91 15.85
C ASP A 114 11.84 -0.19 14.49
N SER A 115 12.16 -0.94 13.43
CA SER A 115 12.12 -0.38 12.08
C SER A 115 10.66 -0.24 11.66
N LEU A 116 10.26 0.98 11.29
CA LEU A 116 8.95 1.28 10.67
C LEU A 116 8.79 0.67 9.27
N MET A 117 9.45 -0.47 9.01
CA MET A 117 9.52 -1.17 7.74
C MET A 117 8.55 -2.34 7.74
N TYR A 118 7.73 -2.42 6.70
CA TYR A 118 6.71 -3.43 6.54
C TYR A 118 6.60 -3.87 5.09
N SER A 119 6.27 -5.14 4.88
CA SER A 119 5.80 -5.64 3.58
C SER A 119 4.28 -5.60 3.57
N ILE A 120 3.71 -5.16 2.44
CA ILE A 120 2.26 -5.08 2.26
C ILE A 120 1.85 -6.26 1.38
N LYS A 121 1.27 -7.29 1.97
CA LYS A 121 0.84 -8.51 1.30
C LYS A 121 -0.55 -8.32 0.69
N VAL A 122 -0.64 -8.60 -0.60
CA VAL A 122 -1.86 -8.54 -1.40
C VAL A 122 -2.65 -9.83 -1.16
N PRO A 123 -3.96 -9.77 -0.86
CA PRO A 123 -4.77 -10.96 -0.74
C PRO A 123 -4.78 -11.73 -2.07
N ASN A 124 -4.66 -13.05 -1.99
CA ASN A 124 -4.67 -13.91 -3.16
C ASN A 124 -6.05 -13.80 -3.84
N PRO A 125 -6.15 -13.48 -5.14
CA PRO A 125 -7.43 -13.46 -5.82
C PRO A 125 -8.07 -14.83 -5.74
N GLN A 126 -9.37 -14.85 -5.43
CA GLN A 126 -10.18 -16.06 -5.44
C GLN A 126 -10.73 -16.27 -6.86
N GLY A 127 -10.51 -17.44 -7.46
CA GLY A 127 -11.11 -17.79 -8.75
C GLY A 127 -10.27 -18.75 -9.61
N ILE A 128 -10.70 -18.95 -10.86
CA ILE A 128 -10.06 -19.86 -11.83
C ILE A 128 -8.64 -19.39 -12.20
N HIS A 129 -8.36 -18.10 -12.01
CA HIS A 129 -7.04 -17.50 -12.23
C HIS A 129 -6.22 -17.38 -10.94
N SER A 130 -6.62 -18.01 -9.84
CA SER A 130 -5.80 -18.07 -8.63
C SER A 130 -4.46 -18.72 -8.95
N PRO A 131 -3.33 -18.01 -8.81
CA PRO A 131 -2.02 -18.59 -9.09
C PRO A 131 -1.77 -19.80 -8.18
N GLY A 132 -1.03 -20.77 -8.73
CA GLY A 132 -0.79 -22.07 -8.11
C GLY A 132 -0.16 -22.02 -6.71
N LEU A 133 -0.21 -23.17 -6.03
CA LEU A 133 0.29 -23.37 -4.67
C LEU A 133 1.70 -22.77 -4.47
N ASN A 134 1.86 -21.96 -3.41
CA ASN A 134 3.10 -21.35 -2.91
C ASN A 134 3.55 -20.01 -3.53
N ALA A 135 2.68 -19.27 -4.21
CA ALA A 135 2.94 -17.87 -4.56
C ALA A 135 2.37 -16.93 -3.49
N GLU A 136 3.19 -15.98 -3.03
CA GLU A 136 2.75 -14.84 -2.23
C GLU A 136 2.79 -13.57 -3.08
N PHE A 137 1.90 -12.62 -2.80
CA PHE A 137 1.81 -11.38 -3.57
C PHE A 137 2.05 -10.21 -2.66
N TYR A 138 2.85 -9.26 -3.11
CA TYR A 138 3.17 -8.08 -2.36
C TYR A 138 2.99 -6.84 -3.21
N VAL A 139 2.67 -5.71 -2.56
CA VAL A 139 2.70 -4.40 -3.20
C VAL A 139 4.15 -4.00 -3.39
N THR A 140 4.51 -3.68 -4.63
CA THR A 140 5.83 -3.21 -5.04
C THR A 140 5.69 -1.89 -5.81
N GLU A 141 6.82 -1.26 -6.09
CA GLU A 141 6.93 -0.15 -7.03
C GLU A 141 7.58 -0.63 -8.33
N ASP A 142 7.00 -0.24 -9.46
CA ASP A 142 7.59 -0.44 -10.79
C ASP A 142 7.18 0.73 -11.69
N LYS A 143 8.16 1.31 -12.39
CA LYS A 143 7.95 2.44 -13.31
C LYS A 143 7.09 3.56 -12.73
N HIS A 144 7.32 3.91 -11.46
CA HIS A 144 6.60 4.95 -10.71
C HIS A 144 5.14 4.65 -10.42
N ILE A 145 4.72 3.38 -10.44
CA ILE A 145 3.37 2.93 -10.11
C ILE A 145 3.45 1.82 -9.08
N LEU A 146 2.50 1.81 -8.13
CA LEU A 146 2.33 0.70 -7.21
C LEU A 146 1.60 -0.45 -7.91
N GLN A 147 2.16 -1.64 -7.85
CA GLN A 147 1.56 -2.83 -8.45
C GLN A 147 1.69 -4.05 -7.54
N SER A 148 0.85 -5.05 -7.82
CA SER A 148 0.98 -6.37 -7.21
C SER A 148 2.06 -7.18 -7.93
N GLN A 149 2.99 -7.79 -7.18
CA GLN A 149 4.02 -8.66 -7.74
C GLN A 149 4.06 -10.01 -7.01
N ALA A 150 4.27 -11.08 -7.78
CA ALA A 150 4.39 -12.44 -7.26
C ALA A 150 5.79 -12.75 -6.73
N PHE A 151 5.86 -13.41 -5.59
CA PHE A 151 7.07 -13.91 -4.96
C PHE A 151 6.88 -15.39 -4.62
N TRP A 152 7.83 -16.23 -5.02
CA TRP A 152 7.75 -17.69 -4.81
C TRP A 152 8.67 -18.12 -3.68
N SER A 153 8.11 -18.77 -2.66
CA SER A 153 8.84 -19.21 -1.47
C SER A 153 9.75 -20.43 -1.69
N ASN A 154 9.52 -21.20 -2.76
CA ASN A 154 10.18 -22.49 -3.00
C ASN A 154 11.38 -22.42 -3.97
N LEU A 155 11.78 -21.24 -4.44
CA LEU A 155 12.94 -21.11 -5.32
C LEU A 155 14.23 -20.96 -4.49
N ARG A 156 15.32 -21.59 -4.96
CA ARG A 156 16.67 -21.54 -4.33
C ARG A 156 17.23 -20.12 -4.17
N PHE A 157 16.59 -19.12 -4.80
CA PHE A 157 16.89 -17.71 -4.66
C PHE A 157 15.66 -16.99 -4.11
N LYS A 158 15.56 -16.90 -2.79
CA LYS A 158 14.52 -16.10 -2.14
C LYS A 158 14.85 -14.62 -2.37
N GLN A 159 14.18 -13.99 -3.33
CA GLN A 159 14.24 -12.53 -3.44
C GLN A 159 13.67 -11.93 -2.15
N PRO A 160 14.29 -10.87 -1.60
CA PRO A 160 13.71 -10.18 -0.46
C PRO A 160 12.36 -9.58 -0.87
N ASN A 161 11.38 -9.69 0.02
CA ASN A 161 10.06 -9.10 -0.20
C ASN A 161 10.20 -7.56 -0.32
N PRO A 162 9.34 -6.91 -1.12
CA PRO A 162 9.35 -5.46 -1.22
C PRO A 162 8.98 -4.85 0.13
N CYS A 163 9.65 -3.74 0.44
CA CYS A 163 9.60 -3.10 1.75
C CYS A 163 9.07 -1.67 1.63
N TRP A 164 8.25 -1.29 2.59
CA TRP A 164 7.67 0.04 2.71
C TRP A 164 7.92 0.59 4.10
N GLN A 165 8.30 1.86 4.19
CA GLN A 165 8.43 2.54 5.46
C GLN A 165 7.19 3.36 5.77
N PHE A 166 6.58 3.11 6.93
CA PHE A 166 5.39 3.79 7.43
C PHE A 166 5.82 4.91 8.38
N LEU A 167 6.01 6.12 7.84
CA LEU A 167 6.47 7.28 8.61
C LEU A 167 5.27 7.97 9.27
N PRO A 168 5.14 7.94 10.61
CA PRO A 168 4.00 8.53 11.30
C PRO A 168 3.97 10.04 11.11
N VAL A 169 2.80 10.58 10.83
CA VAL A 169 2.55 12.03 10.78
C VAL A 169 2.04 12.45 12.15
N SER A 170 2.87 13.14 12.93
CA SER A 170 2.45 13.70 14.22
C SER A 170 1.33 14.72 13.99
N ARG A 171 0.17 14.53 14.65
CA ARG A 171 -0.84 15.59 14.74
C ARG A 171 -0.26 16.66 15.68
N LYS A 172 0.10 17.82 15.13
CA LYS A 172 0.37 19.01 15.93
C LYS A 172 -0.91 19.49 16.60
#